data_AF-W9YQX4-F1
#
_entry.id   AF-W9YQX4-F1
#
_cell.length_a   1.000
_cell.length_b   1.000
_cell.length_c   1.000
_cell.angle_alpha   90.00
_cell.angle_beta   90.00
_cell.angle_gamma   90.00
#
_symmetry.space_group_name_H-M   'P 1'
#
loop_
_entity.id
_entity.type
_entity.pdbx_description
1 polymer ?
#
loop_
_entity_poly.entity_id
_entity_poly.type
_entity_poly.pdbx_seq_one_letter_code
_entity_poly.pdbx_strand_id
1 'polypeptide(L)' 'MARIAKFYEKLPKGPAPERAPSGLLGRYQAKYFGKDPSPAPIWHAIFGIMALGYSMEYYFHLRHHKNNAH' A
#
# COMPACT_ATOMS: atom_id res chain seq x y z
N MET A 1 -26.57 -4.27 42.72
CA MET A 1 -25.48 -3.52 42.02
C MET A 1 -25.02 -4.17 40.71
N ALA A 2 -24.75 -5.48 40.63
CA ALA A 2 -24.23 -6.13 39.41
C ALA A 2 -25.10 -6.00 38.14
N ARG A 3 -26.43 -5.89 38.28
CA ARG A 3 -27.37 -5.78 37.14
C ARG A 3 -27.31 -4.41 36.44
N ILE A 4 -26.98 -3.35 37.18
CA ILE A 4 -26.90 -1.98 36.66
C ILE A 4 -25.59 -1.79 35.88
N ALA A 5 -24.48 -2.34 36.37
CA ALA A 5 -23.20 -2.34 35.64
C ALA A 5 -23.33 -3.03 34.26
N LYS A 6 -23.97 -4.20 34.21
CA LYS A 6 -24.27 -4.93 32.96
C LYS A 6 -25.18 -4.18 31.99
N PHE A 7 -26.01 -3.27 32.48
CA PHE A 7 -26.89 -2.45 31.63
C PHE A 7 -26.07 -1.39 30.86
N TYR A 8 -25.13 -0.73 31.54
CA TYR A 8 -24.24 0.26 30.90
C TYR A 8 -23.22 -0.38 29.95
N GLU A 9 -22.78 -1.62 30.19
CA GLU A 9 -21.93 -2.36 29.24
C GLU A 9 -22.64 -2.68 27.92
N LYS A 10 -23.97 -2.85 27.98
CA LYS A 10 -24.82 -3.22 26.83
C LYS A 10 -25.38 -2.02 26.08
N LEU A 11 -25.10 -0.80 26.51
CA LEU A 11 -25.42 0.37 25.70
C LEU A 11 -24.71 0.21 24.34
N PRO A 12 -25.42 0.39 23.21
CA PRO A 12 -24.82 0.26 21.91
C PRO A 12 -23.71 1.30 21.80
N LYS A 13 -22.48 0.83 21.96
CA LYS A 13 -21.29 1.60 21.64
C LYS A 13 -21.35 1.79 20.13
N GLY A 14 -21.14 3.02 19.67
CA GLY A 14 -21.07 3.32 18.24
C GLY A 14 -20.09 2.38 17.53
N PRO A 15 -20.11 2.33 16.18
CA PRO A 15 -19.21 1.49 15.42
C PRO A 15 -17.76 1.67 15.89
N ALA A 16 -17.04 0.55 15.99
CA ALA A 16 -15.64 0.58 16.43
C ALA A 16 -14.86 1.57 15.55
N PRO A 17 -13.97 2.40 16.15
CA PRO A 17 -13.17 3.34 15.39
C PRO A 17 -12.33 2.58 14.35
N GLU A 18 -12.16 3.19 13.17
CA GLU A 18 -11.30 2.62 12.13
C GLU A 18 -9.91 2.36 12.71
N ARG A 19 -9.39 1.15 12.47
CA ARG A 19 -8.05 0.78 12.94
C ARG A 19 -7.05 1.69 12.24
N ALA A 20 -6.25 2.39 13.03
CA ALA A 20 -5.16 3.20 12.51
C ALA A 20 -4.24 2.32 11.63
N PRO A 21 -3.82 2.81 10.45
CA PRO A 21 -2.96 2.04 9.58
C PRO A 21 -1.62 1.76 10.26
N SER A 22 -1.24 0.48 10.32
CA SER A 22 0.03 0.04 10.88
C SER A 22 0.93 -0.58 9.81
N GLY A 23 2.24 -0.46 10.00
CA GLY A 23 3.23 -0.94 9.03
C GLY A 23 3.30 -0.13 7.73
N LEU A 24 4.30 -0.45 6.90
CA LEU A 24 4.53 0.27 5.63
C LEU A 24 3.38 0.06 4.64
N LEU A 25 2.91 -1.18 4.50
CA LEU A 25 1.79 -1.51 3.61
C LEU A 25 0.47 -0.89 4.08
N GLY A 26 0.18 -0.90 5.39
CA GLY A 26 -1.04 -0.28 5.92
C GLY A 26 -1.06 1.22 5.71
N ARG A 27 0.09 1.90 5.85
CA ARG A 27 0.20 3.34 5.54
C ARG A 27 0.01 3.62 4.06
N TYR A 28 0.58 2.80 3.17
CA TYR A 28 0.37 2.93 1.73
C TYR A 28 -1.10 2.71 1.35
N GLN A 29 -1.73 1.67 1.91
CA GLN A 29 -3.14 1.37 1.70
C GLN A 29 -4.03 2.52 2.17
N ALA A 30 -3.85 3.02 3.39
CA ALA A 30 -4.64 4.13 3.90
C ALA A 30 -4.47 5.43 3.08
N LYS A 31 -3.28 5.67 2.53
CA LYS A 31 -3.00 6.86 1.73
C LYS A 31 -3.66 6.83 0.34
N TYR A 32 -3.69 5.67 -0.32
CA TYR A 32 -4.12 5.60 -1.73
C TYR A 32 -5.45 4.88 -1.96
N PHE A 33 -5.89 4.05 -1.02
CA PHE A 33 -7.12 3.25 -1.07
C PHE A 33 -8.05 3.50 0.12
N GLY A 34 -7.74 4.50 0.94
CA GLY A 34 -8.56 4.88 2.09
C GLY A 34 -9.80 5.69 1.69
N LYS A 35 -10.16 6.65 2.54
CA LYS A 35 -11.37 7.47 2.39
C LYS A 35 -11.43 8.24 1.05
N ASP A 36 -10.29 8.71 0.57
CA ASP A 36 -10.16 9.42 -0.71
C ASP A 36 -9.28 8.61 -1.67
N PRO A 37 -9.87 7.65 -2.42
CA PRO A 37 -9.11 6.78 -3.31
C PRO A 37 -8.48 7.59 -4.46
N SER A 38 -7.22 7.27 -4.76
CA SER A 38 -6.43 7.95 -5.79
C SER A 38 -6.00 6.98 -6.88
N PRO A 39 -5.92 7.40 -8.16
CA PRO A 39 -5.37 6.58 -9.25
C PRO A 39 -3.84 6.42 -9.18
N ALA A 40 -3.16 7.06 -8.23
CA ALA A 40 -1.70 7.00 -8.08
C ALA A 40 -1.10 5.56 -8.04
N PRO A 41 -1.74 4.54 -7.42
CA PRO A 41 -1.23 3.17 -7.45
C PRO A 41 -1.08 2.59 -8.86
N ILE A 42 -1.94 2.99 -9.80
CA ILE A 42 -1.84 2.57 -11.21
C ILE A 42 -0.53 3.12 -11.80
N TRP A 43 -0.26 4.41 -11.58
CA TRP A 43 0.99 5.02 -12.01
C TRP A 43 2.21 4.40 -11.32
N HIS A 44 2.16 4.11 -10.02
CA HIS A 44 3.25 3.42 -9.33
C HIS A 44 3.54 2.05 -9.95
N ALA A 45 2.51 1.29 -10.33
CA ALA A 45 2.67 0.01 -11.01
C ALA A 45 3.33 0.18 -12.39
N ILE A 46 2.86 1.13 -13.20
CA ILE A 46 3.44 1.44 -14.52
C ILE A 46 4.92 1.82 -14.37
N PHE A 47 5.24 2.76 -13.47
CA PHE A 47 6.63 3.16 -13.20
C PHE A 47 7.48 1.99 -12.67
N GLY A 48 6.93 1.16 -11.80
CA GLY A 48 7.60 -0.03 -11.29
C GLY A 48 7.96 -1.01 -12.41
N ILE A 49 7.03 -1.28 -13.33
CA ILE A 49 7.24 -2.16 -14.47
C ILE A 49 8.27 -1.56 -15.44
N MET A 50 8.15 -0.26 -15.77
CA MET A 50 9.11 0.40 -16.66
C MET A 50 10.52 0.40 -16.09
N ALA A 51 10.68 0.73 -14.81
CA ALA A 51 11.98 0.74 -14.15
C ALA A 51 12.60 -0.66 -14.08
N LEU A 52 11.78 -1.66 -13.72
CA LEU A 52 12.22 -3.05 -13.70
C LEU A 52 12.64 -3.51 -15.10
N GLY A 53 11.79 -3.30 -16.10
CA GLY A 53 12.04 -3.67 -17.49
C GLY A 53 13.30 -3.01 -18.05
N TYR A 54 13.48 -1.71 -17.83
CA TYR A 54 14.70 -1.01 -18.24
C TYR A 54 15.94 -1.53 -17.50
N SER A 55 15.85 -1.81 -16.20
CA SER A 55 16.98 -2.37 -15.47
C SER A 55 17.39 -3.77 -15.96
N MET A 56 16.41 -4.61 -16.30
CA MET A 56 16.64 -5.93 -16.89
C MET A 56 17.27 -5.79 -18.27
N GLU A 57 16.70 -4.96 -19.13
CA GLU A 57 17.19 -4.72 -20.48
C GLU A 57 18.62 -4.16 -20.46
N TYR A 58 18.92 -3.26 -19.52
CA TYR A 58 20.27 -2.76 -19.31
C TYR A 58 21.23 -3.86 -18.87
N TYR A 59 20.82 -4.69 -17.89
CA TYR A 59 21.68 -5.74 -17.34
C TYR A 59 21.98 -6.86 -18.35
N PHE A 60 20.96 -7.30 -19.10
CA PHE A 60 21.08 -8.45 -20.00
C PHE A 60 21.56 -8.05 -21.40
N HIS A 61 21.10 -6.93 -21.96
CA HIS A 61 21.42 -6.54 -23.33
C HIS A 61 22.39 -5.34 -23.37
N LEU A 62 21.96 -4.14 -22.95
CA LEU A 62 22.69 -2.91 -23.29
C LEU A 62 24.10 -2.85 -22.68
N ARG A 63 24.32 -3.43 -21.49
CA ARG A 63 25.65 -3.45 -20.87
C ARG A 63 26.67 -4.26 -21.69
N HIS A 64 26.25 -5.33 -22.35
CA HIS A 64 27.15 -6.18 -23.13
C HIS A 64 27.49 -5.59 -24.51
N HIS A 65 26.56 -4.82 -25.09
CA HIS A 65 26.81 -4.07 -26.32
C HIS A 65 27.72 -2.86 -26.13
N LYS A 66 27.73 -2.25 -24.94
CA LYS A 66 28.62 -1.11 -24.65
C LYS A 66 30.08 -1.53 -24.38
N ASN A 67 30.30 -2.74 -23.88
CA ASN A 67 31.62 -3.19 -23.42
C ASN A 67 32.34 -4.14 -24.39
N ASN A 68 31.72 -4.53 -25.51
CA ASN A 68 32.36 -5.31 -26.56
C ASN A 68 32.17 -4.58 -27.89
N ALA A 69 33.25 -4.39 -28.64
CA ALA A 69 33.14 -3.95 -30.04
C ALA A 69 32.48 -5.08 -30.85
N HIS A 70 31.54 -4.70 -31.71
CA HIS A 70 30.93 -5.62 -32.69
C HIS A 70 31.97 -6.28 -33.58
#